data_AF-A0A8I1WXZ6-F1
#
_entry.id   AF-A0A8I1WXZ6-F1
#
_cell.length_a   1.000
_cell.length_b   1.000
_cell.length_c   1.000
_cell.angle_alpha   90.00
_cell.angle_beta   90.00
_cell.angle_gamma   90.00
#
_symmetry.space_group_name_H-M   'P 1'
#
loop_
_entity.id
_entity.type
_entity.pdbx_description
1 polymer ?
#
loop_
_entity_poly.entity_id
_entity_poly.type
_entity_poly.pdbx_seq_one_letter_code
_entity_poly.pdbx_strand_id
1 'polypeptide(L)'
;MTPQFNMAFLLHSIDAWEQDRKQRFDLPALTESFHESVPALGFINWKITDVERGYAETLLPLNTNSSNQYIAHQGPLMLLAAEYTGGLALASLFHKVPIIGFWPSVDNNAGYMWGAKASIKWHSPSCHNLTCRARIDTDKWEQLAKRFAHSNKVVSTVTIEMYNDETLVATADFTYWAQDLNGLKRHAFDPEKIDQLYLHKTQTTAKLIVGLRALEQEKPPEQRRFDDPYAIMLAGKHGITLARRFSLATPQLQNMIAARTRHLDNAILAFSRSTPKFNVINIGAGYDSRFWRLDIDNAIVFDLDLPVMLTERRHIFDYTKRPNIHNIDIDLEYHHLDRVLKECVHFDQKLPTFFIWEGGSMYFENNNIDHIFSAIRRLMSPGSCLWMDYVSKDLVTSATGIREIEGFITNIRRMGEPFINGYNDISVLAEHYRFELHDSVHSGAVLDRTEEIYKHYRFCIFND
;
A
#
# COMPACT_ATOMS: atom_id res chain seq x y z
N MET A 1 13.55 -14.82 12.05
CA MET A 1 12.97 -14.88 13.40
C MET A 1 12.27 -13.57 13.65
N THR A 2 10.96 -13.52 13.42
CA THR A 2 10.12 -12.40 13.87
C THR A 2 10.30 -12.30 15.37
N PRO A 3 10.64 -11.13 15.95
CA PRO A 3 10.64 -11.00 17.39
C PRO A 3 9.20 -11.24 17.83
N GLN A 4 8.93 -12.41 18.42
CA GLN A 4 7.75 -12.60 19.24
C GLN A 4 7.91 -11.64 20.42
N PHE A 5 7.48 -10.39 20.23
CA PHE A 5 7.40 -9.44 21.32
C PHE A 5 6.47 -10.06 22.37
N ASN A 6 7.01 -10.27 23.57
CA ASN A 6 6.26 -10.83 24.68
C ASN A 6 5.00 -9.97 24.88
N MET A 7 3.82 -10.54 24.58
CA MET A 7 2.54 -9.85 24.73
C MET A 7 2.37 -9.25 26.13
N ALA A 8 2.90 -9.92 27.17
CA ALA A 8 2.85 -9.40 28.53
C ALA A 8 3.67 -8.10 28.70
N PHE A 9 4.80 -7.95 28.00
CA PHE A 9 5.60 -6.73 28.02
C PHE A 9 4.89 -5.56 27.32
N LEU A 10 4.27 -5.83 26.16
CA LEU A 10 3.50 -4.83 25.41
C LEU A 10 2.26 -4.34 26.18
N LEU A 11 1.61 -5.22 26.95
CA LEU A 11 0.36 -4.90 27.63
C LEU A 11 0.54 -4.20 28.98
N HIS A 12 1.62 -4.51 29.72
CA HIS A 12 1.71 -4.23 31.16
C HIS A 12 2.90 -3.34 31.59
N SER A 13 3.84 -2.99 30.72
CA SER A 13 5.01 -2.19 31.14
C SER A 13 4.78 -0.69 30.94
N ILE A 14 4.93 0.11 32.01
CA ILE A 14 5.08 1.58 31.93
C ILE A 14 6.27 1.94 31.03
N ASP A 15 7.33 1.13 31.07
CA ASP A 15 8.50 1.32 30.21
C ASP A 15 8.17 1.12 28.73
N ALA A 16 7.22 0.21 28.41
CA ALA A 16 6.75 0.05 27.03
C ALA A 16 6.00 1.29 26.53
N TRP A 17 5.16 1.91 27.37
CA TRP A 17 4.52 3.19 27.05
C TRP A 17 5.56 4.31 26.90
N GLU A 18 6.47 4.50 27.86
CA GLU A 18 7.45 5.59 27.81
C GLU A 18 8.41 5.45 26.62
N GLN A 19 8.80 4.23 26.27
CA GLN A 19 9.59 3.99 25.06
C GLN A 19 8.80 4.35 23.80
N ASP A 20 7.54 3.93 23.74
CA ASP A 20 6.68 4.14 22.58
C ASP A 20 6.27 5.62 22.42
N ARG A 21 6.01 6.32 23.52
CA ARG A 21 5.75 7.76 23.58
C ARG A 21 6.89 8.56 22.95
N LYS A 22 8.13 8.22 23.30
CA LYS A 22 9.33 8.86 22.72
C LYS A 22 9.52 8.59 21.23
N GLN A 23 9.00 7.47 20.72
CA GLN A 23 9.20 7.06 19.33
C GLN A 23 8.07 7.51 18.40
N ARG A 24 6.81 7.35 18.83
CA ARG A 24 5.62 7.63 18.02
C ARG A 24 4.99 8.98 18.32
N PHE A 25 5.09 9.49 19.54
CA PHE A 25 4.33 10.66 19.99
C PHE A 25 5.22 11.90 20.16
N ASP A 26 6.14 12.13 19.21
CA ASP A 26 6.71 13.47 18.99
C ASP A 26 5.60 14.36 18.41
N LEU A 27 5.04 15.25 19.24
CA LEU A 27 3.81 15.98 18.88
C LEU A 27 3.96 16.88 17.64
N PRO A 28 5.05 17.66 17.49
CA PRO A 28 5.27 18.44 16.26
C PRO A 28 5.35 17.57 15.01
N ALA A 29 6.19 16.53 15.01
CA ALA A 29 6.36 15.65 13.86
C ALA A 29 5.08 14.86 13.55
N LEU A 30 4.35 14.43 14.58
CA LEU A 30 3.08 13.75 14.42
C LEU A 30 2.02 14.68 13.82
N THR A 31 1.92 15.93 14.30
CA THR A 31 1.00 16.93 13.71
C THR A 31 1.30 17.16 12.23
N GLU A 32 2.57 17.31 11.86
CA GLU A 32 2.99 17.44 10.46
C GLU A 32 2.61 16.18 9.65
N SER A 33 2.81 14.98 10.20
CA SER A 33 2.41 13.73 9.55
C SER A 33 0.91 13.67 9.25
N PHE A 34 0.06 14.17 10.16
CA PHE A 34 -1.38 14.31 9.93
C PHE A 34 -1.69 15.33 8.84
N HIS A 35 -1.00 16.47 8.78
CA HIS A 35 -1.21 17.49 7.74
C HIS A 35 -0.84 16.97 6.36
N GLU A 36 0.23 16.20 6.24
CA GLU A 36 0.65 15.60 4.97
C GLU A 36 -0.33 14.50 4.52
N SER A 37 -0.79 13.67 5.46
CA SER A 37 -1.74 12.58 5.18
C SER A 37 -3.15 13.12 4.85
N VAL A 38 -3.57 14.16 5.57
CA VAL A 38 -4.90 14.77 5.53
C VAL A 38 -4.74 16.30 5.40
N PRO A 39 -4.56 16.83 4.17
CA PRO A 39 -4.31 18.25 3.93
C PRO A 39 -5.38 19.20 4.50
N ALA A 40 -6.61 18.70 4.70
CA ALA A 40 -7.67 19.46 5.35
C ALA A 40 -7.31 19.87 6.79
N LEU A 41 -6.60 19.02 7.54
CA LEU A 41 -6.12 19.34 8.90
C LEU A 41 -5.06 20.44 8.88
N GLY A 42 -4.16 20.41 7.89
CA GLY A 42 -3.16 21.46 7.70
C GLY A 42 -3.79 22.78 7.29
N PHE A 43 -4.78 22.74 6.39
CA PHE A 43 -5.53 23.92 5.96
C PHE A 43 -6.21 24.66 7.11
N ILE A 44 -6.79 23.91 8.07
CA ILE A 44 -7.43 24.50 9.27
C ILE A 44 -6.45 24.70 10.44
N ASN A 45 -5.16 24.38 10.26
CA ASN A 45 -4.11 24.49 11.27
C ASN A 45 -4.42 23.73 12.57
N TRP A 46 -5.06 22.56 12.47
CA TRP A 46 -5.31 21.67 13.61
C TRP A 46 -3.99 21.15 14.20
N LYS A 47 -3.88 21.02 15.52
CA LYS A 47 -2.62 20.60 16.19
C LYS A 47 -2.88 19.62 17.30
N ILE A 48 -1.93 18.72 17.53
CA ILE A 48 -1.89 17.88 18.72
C ILE A 48 -1.18 18.68 19.82
N THR A 49 -1.81 18.82 20.99
CA THR A 49 -1.25 19.59 22.12
C THR A 49 -0.77 18.69 23.25
N ASP A 50 -1.36 17.51 23.42
CA ASP A 50 -0.93 16.55 24.43
C ASP A 50 -1.35 15.13 24.06
N VAL A 51 -0.55 14.14 24.42
CA VAL A 51 -0.90 12.71 24.31
C VAL A 51 -0.31 11.93 25.46
N GLU A 52 -1.20 11.23 26.17
CA GLU A 52 -0.85 10.28 27.23
C GLU A 52 -1.52 8.94 26.98
N ARG A 53 -1.15 7.90 27.73
CA ARG A 53 -1.82 6.60 27.58
C ARG A 53 -3.32 6.75 27.85
N GLY A 54 -4.14 6.32 26.91
CA GLY A 54 -5.60 6.46 26.93
C GLY A 54 -6.11 7.90 26.83
N TYR A 55 -5.28 8.89 26.47
CA TYR A 55 -5.65 10.30 26.45
C TYR A 55 -5.03 11.05 25.27
N ALA A 56 -5.78 11.99 24.71
CA ALA A 56 -5.25 12.95 23.75
C ALA A 56 -5.93 14.31 23.91
N GLU A 57 -5.17 15.36 23.65
CA GLU A 57 -5.63 16.74 23.53
C GLU A 57 -5.19 17.32 22.19
N THR A 58 -6.11 18.03 21.54
CA THR A 58 -5.85 18.67 20.26
C THR A 58 -6.50 20.05 20.21
N LEU A 59 -5.92 20.95 19.43
CA LEU A 59 -6.38 22.30 19.21
C LEU A 59 -6.88 22.46 17.78
N LEU A 60 -8.14 22.87 17.62
CA LEU A 60 -8.66 23.46 16.40
C LEU A 60 -8.70 25.00 16.59
N PRO A 61 -7.70 25.74 16.07
CA PRO A 61 -7.65 27.18 16.29
C PRO A 61 -8.75 27.90 15.52
N LEU A 62 -9.24 29.03 16.05
CA LEU A 62 -10.09 29.96 15.32
C LEU A 62 -9.22 30.81 14.38
N ASN A 63 -9.35 30.57 13.08
CA ASN A 63 -8.63 31.30 12.04
C ASN A 63 -9.52 31.48 10.79
N THR A 64 -9.02 32.13 9.75
CA THR A 64 -9.80 32.38 8.52
C THR A 64 -10.32 31.12 7.82
N ASN A 65 -9.63 29.99 7.98
CA ASN A 65 -9.95 28.71 7.32
C ASN A 65 -10.87 27.82 8.17
N SER A 66 -10.96 28.07 9.48
CA SER A 66 -11.81 27.34 10.43
C SER A 66 -12.97 28.17 11.00
N SER A 67 -12.95 29.49 10.82
CA SER A 67 -13.95 30.44 11.31
C SER A 67 -15.18 30.51 10.42
N ASN A 68 -16.34 30.70 11.05
CA ASN A 68 -17.54 31.16 10.38
C ASN A 68 -18.50 31.89 11.31
N GLN A 69 -19.40 32.65 10.70
CA GLN A 69 -20.48 33.34 11.40
C GLN A 69 -21.79 32.51 11.40
N TYR A 70 -21.84 31.34 10.73
CA TYR A 70 -23.06 30.54 10.55
C TYR A 70 -22.78 29.01 10.58
N ILE A 71 -23.60 28.28 11.31
CA ILE A 71 -23.38 26.94 11.92
C ILE A 71 -23.03 25.78 10.96
N ALA A 72 -23.43 25.81 9.69
CA ALA A 72 -23.52 24.60 8.87
C ALA A 72 -22.19 23.84 8.64
N HIS A 73 -21.05 24.52 8.56
CA HIS A 73 -19.74 23.89 8.34
C HIS A 73 -18.88 23.80 9.61
N GLN A 74 -19.29 24.46 10.70
CA GLN A 74 -18.62 24.33 11.98
C GLN A 74 -18.76 22.91 12.54
N GLY A 75 -19.94 22.31 12.43
CA GLY A 75 -20.18 20.93 12.84
C GLY A 75 -19.21 19.92 12.23
N PRO A 76 -19.06 19.88 10.88
CA PRO A 76 -18.05 19.04 10.22
C PRO A 76 -16.62 19.24 10.70
N LEU A 77 -16.16 20.48 10.91
CA LEU A 77 -14.79 20.74 11.39
C LEU A 77 -14.59 20.29 12.85
N MET A 78 -15.59 20.52 13.70
CA MET A 78 -15.57 20.04 15.10
C MET A 78 -15.57 18.51 15.16
N LEU A 79 -16.39 17.85 14.33
CA LEU A 79 -16.39 16.39 14.21
C LEU A 79 -15.04 15.87 13.71
N LEU A 80 -14.45 16.52 12.69
CA LEU A 80 -13.12 16.15 12.19
C LEU A 80 -12.06 16.25 13.29
N ALA A 81 -12.03 17.37 14.03
CA ALA A 81 -11.10 17.54 15.15
C ALA A 81 -11.29 16.43 16.20
N ALA A 82 -12.54 16.18 16.60
CA ALA A 82 -12.88 15.17 17.59
C ALA A 82 -12.56 13.73 17.15
N GLU A 83 -12.73 13.41 15.86
CA GLU A 83 -12.39 12.12 15.29
C GLU A 83 -10.90 11.80 15.50
N TYR A 84 -10.02 12.76 15.22
CA TYR A 84 -8.58 12.57 15.40
C TYR A 84 -8.18 12.59 16.87
N THR A 85 -8.80 13.41 17.72
CA THR A 85 -8.56 13.37 19.18
C THR A 85 -8.89 12.01 19.76
N GLY A 86 -10.10 11.48 19.51
CA GLY A 86 -10.52 10.19 20.03
C GLY A 86 -9.71 9.02 19.47
N GLY A 87 -9.36 9.09 18.17
CA GLY A 87 -8.53 8.09 17.52
C GLY A 87 -7.12 8.04 18.10
N LEU A 88 -6.50 9.19 18.40
CA LEU A 88 -5.20 9.27 19.07
C LEU A 88 -5.24 8.67 20.47
N ALA A 89 -6.27 9.00 21.26
CA ALA A 89 -6.46 8.42 22.58
C ALA A 89 -6.58 6.89 22.52
N LEU A 90 -7.30 6.33 21.55
CA LEU A 90 -7.38 4.88 21.36
C LEU A 90 -6.06 4.27 20.87
N ALA A 91 -5.41 4.88 19.89
CA ALA A 91 -4.14 4.42 19.33
C ALA A 91 -2.99 4.42 20.35
N SER A 92 -3.06 5.26 21.39
CA SER A 92 -2.11 5.26 22.51
C SER A 92 -2.15 3.96 23.33
N LEU A 93 -3.24 3.17 23.25
CA LEU A 93 -3.35 1.87 23.91
C LEU A 93 -2.71 0.71 23.12
N PHE A 94 -2.36 0.94 21.85
CA PHE A 94 -1.78 -0.08 20.96
C PHE A 94 -0.26 0.12 20.85
N HIS A 95 0.45 -0.25 21.92
CA HIS A 95 1.87 0.04 22.04
C HIS A 95 2.70 -0.55 20.90
N LYS A 96 3.63 0.25 20.36
CA LYS A 96 4.58 -0.11 19.29
C LYS A 96 3.94 -0.56 17.98
N VAL A 97 2.63 -0.38 17.80
CA VAL A 97 1.95 -0.67 16.54
C VAL A 97 1.56 0.65 15.88
N PRO A 98 2.20 1.03 14.75
CA PRO A 98 1.78 2.19 13.99
C PRO A 98 0.38 1.96 13.43
N ILE A 99 -0.52 2.90 13.66
CA ILE A 99 -1.82 2.93 12.98
C ILE A 99 -1.65 3.61 11.63
N ILE A 100 -1.99 2.90 10.56
CA ILE A 100 -1.96 3.42 9.19
C ILE A 100 -2.85 4.65 9.07
N GLY A 101 -2.33 5.69 8.42
CA GLY A 101 -2.94 7.03 8.34
C GLY A 101 -2.49 7.99 9.45
N PHE A 102 -1.96 7.50 10.57
CA PHE A 102 -1.38 8.34 11.63
C PHE A 102 0.15 8.31 11.53
N TRP A 103 0.71 7.11 11.41
CA TRP A 103 2.14 6.87 11.25
C TRP A 103 2.44 6.07 9.98
N PRO A 104 3.60 6.28 9.35
CA PRO A 104 4.12 5.34 8.36
C PRO A 104 4.42 3.99 9.02
N SER A 105 4.13 2.89 8.33
CA SER A 105 4.67 1.56 8.70
C SER A 105 5.92 1.26 7.88
N VAL A 106 6.94 0.65 8.48
CA VAL A 106 8.17 0.22 7.78
C VAL A 106 8.18 -1.27 7.47
N ASP A 107 7.22 -2.02 8.01
CA ASP A 107 7.07 -3.46 7.87
C ASP A 107 5.58 -3.88 7.92
N ASN A 108 5.32 -5.18 8.03
CA ASN A 108 3.97 -5.74 8.11
C ASN A 108 3.33 -5.62 9.50
N ASN A 109 3.99 -4.99 10.48
CA ASN A 109 3.44 -4.75 11.82
C ASN A 109 2.73 -3.39 11.86
N ALA A 110 1.48 -3.37 11.37
CA ALA A 110 0.64 -2.17 11.38
C ALA A 110 -0.78 -2.46 11.84
N GLY A 111 -1.40 -1.45 12.46
CA GLY A 111 -2.81 -1.42 12.81
C GLY A 111 -3.62 -0.57 11.84
N TYR A 112 -4.89 -0.90 11.71
CA TYR A 112 -5.86 -0.18 10.92
C TYR A 112 -6.98 0.25 11.84
N MET A 113 -7.47 1.47 11.62
CA MET A 113 -8.53 2.05 12.42
C MET A 113 -9.50 2.80 11.52
N TRP A 114 -10.79 2.77 11.87
CA TRP A 114 -11.85 3.42 11.13
C TRP A 114 -12.94 3.97 12.06
N GLY A 115 -13.45 5.17 11.76
CA GLY A 115 -14.62 5.74 12.42
C GLY A 115 -15.91 5.05 11.97
N ALA A 116 -16.52 4.22 12.82
CA ALA A 116 -17.72 3.46 12.50
C ALA A 116 -19.02 4.24 12.75
N LYS A 117 -19.01 5.12 13.75
CA LYS A 117 -20.17 5.96 14.12
C LYS A 117 -19.68 7.22 14.81
N ALA A 118 -20.34 8.34 14.53
CA ALA A 118 -20.11 9.59 15.24
C ALA A 118 -21.44 10.24 15.64
N SER A 119 -21.47 10.88 16.80
CA SER A 119 -22.53 11.82 17.19
C SER A 119 -21.94 12.99 17.94
N ILE A 120 -22.54 14.16 17.81
CA ILE A 120 -22.10 15.38 18.51
C ILE A 120 -23.33 16.05 19.13
N LYS A 121 -23.18 16.46 20.39
CA LYS A 121 -24.14 17.25 21.15
C LYS A 121 -23.52 18.63 21.37
N TRP A 122 -24.17 19.67 20.85
CA TRP A 122 -23.80 21.05 21.12
C TRP A 122 -24.49 21.55 22.37
N HIS A 123 -23.72 22.17 23.25
CA HIS A 123 -24.22 22.85 24.44
C HIS A 123 -24.30 24.36 24.20
N SER A 124 -23.37 24.90 23.42
CA SER A 124 -23.35 26.31 22.98
C SER A 124 -22.56 26.47 21.66
N PRO A 125 -22.76 27.58 20.92
CA PRO A 125 -21.93 27.91 19.77
C PRO A 125 -20.46 28.08 20.17
N SER A 126 -19.54 27.63 19.32
CA SER A 126 -18.12 27.88 19.52
C SER A 126 -17.67 29.13 18.74
N CYS A 127 -16.98 30.06 19.41
CA CYS A 127 -16.49 31.30 18.79
C CYS A 127 -15.03 31.59 19.14
N HIS A 128 -14.27 30.60 19.62
CA HIS A 128 -12.88 30.71 20.04
C HIS A 128 -12.08 29.50 19.54
N ASN A 129 -10.81 29.44 19.94
CA ASN A 129 -10.01 28.23 19.80
C ASN A 129 -10.70 27.06 20.50
N LEU A 130 -10.86 25.96 19.78
CA LEU A 130 -11.54 24.78 20.28
C LEU A 130 -10.52 23.73 20.73
N THR A 131 -10.46 23.48 22.03
CA THR A 131 -9.65 22.40 22.62
C THR A 131 -10.51 21.15 22.73
N CYS A 132 -10.10 20.07 22.07
CA CYS A 132 -10.75 18.77 22.14
C CYS A 132 -9.95 17.85 23.06
N ARG A 133 -10.63 17.17 23.99
CA ARG A 133 -10.03 16.23 24.95
C ARG A 133 -10.74 14.89 24.86
N ALA A 134 -9.97 13.83 24.69
CA ALA A 134 -10.49 12.46 24.71
C ALA A 134 -9.79 11.68 25.82
N ARG A 135 -10.56 10.96 26.64
CA ARG A 135 -10.04 10.08 27.70
C ARG A 135 -10.77 8.75 27.70
N ILE A 136 -9.99 7.67 27.75
CA ILE A 136 -10.50 6.31 27.90
C ILE A 136 -10.30 5.90 29.36
N ASP A 137 -11.36 5.36 29.98
CA ASP A 137 -11.30 4.87 31.37
C ASP A 137 -10.22 3.80 31.54
N THR A 138 -9.47 3.89 32.65
CA THR A 138 -8.29 3.05 32.90
C THR A 138 -8.64 1.56 33.05
N ASP A 139 -9.84 1.24 33.51
CA ASP A 139 -10.35 -0.14 33.63
C ASP A 139 -10.53 -0.83 32.26
N LYS A 140 -10.70 -0.06 31.17
CA LYS A 140 -10.85 -0.59 29.81
C LYS A 140 -9.52 -0.82 29.09
N TRP A 141 -8.43 -0.19 29.54
CA TRP A 141 -7.16 -0.17 28.82
C TRP A 141 -6.62 -1.56 28.51
N GLU A 142 -6.57 -2.42 29.53
CA GLU A 142 -6.02 -3.77 29.36
C GLU A 142 -6.86 -4.61 28.42
N GLN A 143 -8.20 -4.53 28.52
CA GLN A 143 -9.10 -5.30 27.68
C GLN A 143 -8.93 -4.90 26.21
N LEU A 144 -8.90 -3.61 25.91
CA LEU A 144 -8.75 -3.10 24.54
C LEU A 144 -7.39 -3.49 23.94
N ALA A 145 -6.31 -3.26 24.70
CA ALA A 145 -4.96 -3.60 24.27
C ALA A 145 -4.79 -5.12 24.07
N LYS A 146 -5.31 -5.95 25.00
CA LYS A 146 -5.30 -7.42 24.88
C LYS A 146 -6.04 -7.88 23.63
N ARG A 147 -7.22 -7.33 23.34
CA ARG A 147 -7.97 -7.70 22.13
C ARG A 147 -7.17 -7.40 20.88
N PHE A 148 -6.64 -6.18 20.76
CA PHE A 148 -5.86 -5.77 19.59
C PHE A 148 -4.63 -6.66 19.39
N ALA A 149 -3.86 -6.92 20.45
CA ALA A 149 -2.63 -7.72 20.37
C ALA A 149 -2.87 -9.21 20.09
N HIS A 150 -4.08 -9.73 20.30
CA HIS A 150 -4.50 -11.07 19.84
C HIS A 150 -5.15 -11.05 18.45
N SER A 151 -4.93 -9.98 17.68
CA SER A 151 -5.51 -9.78 16.34
C SER A 151 -7.05 -9.84 16.32
N ASN A 152 -7.69 -9.52 17.45
CA ASN A 152 -9.15 -9.44 17.55
C ASN A 152 -9.62 -8.02 17.24
N LYS A 153 -10.76 -7.94 16.53
CA LYS A 153 -11.47 -6.68 16.26
C LYS A 153 -11.78 -5.95 17.58
N VAL A 154 -11.26 -4.73 17.70
CA VAL A 154 -11.57 -3.76 18.75
C VAL A 154 -12.69 -2.85 18.25
N VAL A 155 -13.73 -2.69 19.06
CA VAL A 155 -14.80 -1.72 18.82
C VAL A 155 -14.99 -0.95 20.11
N SER A 156 -14.75 0.36 20.10
CA SER A 156 -14.82 1.20 21.30
C SER A 156 -15.37 2.57 20.97
N THR A 157 -16.32 3.04 21.78
CA THR A 157 -16.76 4.44 21.75
C THR A 157 -15.86 5.25 22.67
N VAL A 158 -15.29 6.32 22.14
CA VAL A 158 -14.53 7.33 22.89
C VAL A 158 -15.34 8.60 22.91
N THR A 159 -15.55 9.16 24.10
CA THR A 159 -16.19 10.46 24.30
C THR A 159 -15.13 11.55 24.24
N ILE A 160 -15.43 12.61 23.51
CA ILE A 160 -14.58 13.77 23.30
C ILE A 160 -15.31 15.01 23.80
N GLU A 161 -14.71 15.68 24.78
CA GLU A 161 -15.19 16.94 25.32
C GLU A 161 -14.49 18.10 24.60
N MET A 162 -15.26 19.11 24.20
CA MET A 162 -14.75 20.25 23.42
C MET A 162 -15.00 21.56 24.16
N TYR A 163 -13.93 22.33 24.33
CA TYR A 163 -13.92 23.52 25.17
C TYR A 163 -13.52 24.76 24.36
N ASN A 164 -14.13 25.90 24.71
CA ASN A 164 -13.56 27.23 24.50
C ASN A 164 -13.01 27.71 25.83
N ASP A 165 -11.69 27.76 25.94
CA ASP A 165 -10.99 27.97 27.21
C ASP A 165 -11.46 26.96 28.28
N GLU A 166 -12.21 27.42 29.29
CA GLU A 166 -12.75 26.58 30.37
C GLU A 166 -14.22 26.14 30.13
N THR A 167 -14.88 26.69 29.10
CA THR A 167 -16.31 26.44 28.86
C THR A 167 -16.53 25.26 27.93
N LEU A 168 -17.22 24.22 28.42
CA LEU A 168 -17.64 23.08 27.60
C LEU A 168 -18.72 23.52 26.61
N VAL A 169 -18.41 23.43 25.31
CA VAL A 169 -19.30 23.89 24.23
C VAL A 169 -19.92 22.75 23.42
N ALA A 170 -19.26 21.59 23.37
CA ALA A 170 -19.81 20.40 22.75
C ALA A 170 -19.22 19.11 23.34
N THR A 171 -19.93 18.00 23.15
CA THR A 171 -19.44 16.65 23.44
C THR A 171 -19.71 15.78 22.21
N ALA A 172 -18.73 15.01 21.77
CA ALA A 172 -18.91 14.02 20.71
C ALA A 172 -18.61 12.61 21.20
N ASP A 173 -19.29 11.63 20.62
CA ASP A 173 -18.99 10.22 20.77
C ASP A 173 -18.57 9.67 19.42
N PHE A 174 -17.38 9.09 19.36
CA PHE A 174 -16.88 8.37 18.19
C PHE A 174 -16.68 6.90 18.52
N THR A 175 -17.38 6.02 17.80
CA THR A 175 -17.11 4.59 17.81
C THR A 175 -16.05 4.27 16.78
N TYR A 176 -14.91 3.79 17.24
CA TYR A 176 -13.83 3.31 16.39
C TYR A 176 -13.89 1.80 16.27
N TRP A 177 -13.57 1.34 15.08
CA TRP A 177 -13.12 -0.01 14.82
C TRP A 177 -11.59 0.00 14.68
N ALA A 178 -10.88 -0.98 15.27
CA ALA A 178 -9.45 -1.17 15.05
C ALA A 178 -9.03 -2.64 15.05
N GLN A 179 -8.02 -2.99 14.23
CA GLN A 179 -7.42 -4.33 14.17
C GLN A 179 -6.03 -4.29 13.51
N ASP A 180 -5.18 -5.27 13.81
CA ASP A 180 -3.88 -5.43 13.16
C ASP A 180 -3.98 -6.10 11.77
N LEU A 181 -2.91 -6.03 10.99
CA LEU A 181 -2.85 -6.63 9.64
C LEU A 181 -3.11 -8.14 9.65
N ASN A 182 -2.61 -8.88 10.65
CA ASN A 182 -2.82 -10.32 10.75
C ASN A 182 -4.31 -10.67 10.92
N GLY A 183 -5.01 -9.90 11.75
CA GLY A 183 -6.44 -10.05 11.97
C GLY A 183 -7.25 -9.77 10.70
N LEU A 184 -6.81 -8.81 9.89
CA LEU A 184 -7.41 -8.48 8.60
C LEU A 184 -7.15 -9.53 7.52
N LYS A 185 -5.94 -10.11 7.52
CA LYS A 185 -5.53 -11.16 6.57
C LYS A 185 -6.20 -12.52 6.80
N ARG A 186 -6.87 -12.74 7.94
CA ARG A 186 -7.42 -14.05 8.35
C ARG A 186 -8.26 -14.75 7.27
N HIS A 187 -9.01 -13.97 6.48
CA HIS A 187 -9.83 -14.47 5.38
C HIS A 187 -9.45 -13.86 4.03
N ALA A 188 -8.17 -13.46 3.86
CA ALA A 188 -7.66 -12.82 2.65
C ALA A 188 -7.89 -13.63 1.36
N PHE A 189 -7.91 -14.96 1.49
CA PHE A 189 -8.07 -15.88 0.37
C PHE A 189 -9.54 -16.26 0.07
N ASP A 190 -10.49 -15.82 0.89
CA ASP A 190 -11.92 -16.11 0.70
C ASP A 190 -12.65 -14.83 0.25
N PRO A 191 -13.00 -14.69 -1.05
CA PRO A 191 -13.65 -13.49 -1.58
C PRO A 191 -14.96 -13.12 -0.88
N GLU A 192 -15.66 -14.07 -0.26
CA GLU A 192 -16.94 -13.82 0.42
C GLU A 192 -16.74 -13.34 1.87
N LYS A 193 -15.58 -13.61 2.47
CA LYS A 193 -15.29 -13.33 3.88
C LYS A 193 -14.14 -12.34 4.11
N ILE A 194 -13.47 -11.89 3.04
CA ILE A 194 -12.38 -10.93 3.10
C ILE A 194 -12.82 -9.64 3.82
N ASP A 195 -11.95 -9.13 4.70
CA ASP A 195 -12.21 -7.85 5.35
C ASP A 195 -12.16 -6.71 4.32
N GLN A 196 -13.13 -5.80 4.36
CA GLN A 196 -13.27 -4.73 3.38
C GLN A 196 -12.08 -3.75 3.38
N LEU A 197 -11.47 -3.51 4.54
CA LEU A 197 -10.29 -2.64 4.62
C LEU A 197 -9.05 -3.36 4.07
N TYR A 198 -8.93 -4.67 4.31
CA TYR A 198 -7.88 -5.47 3.68
C TYR A 198 -8.02 -5.49 2.16
N LEU A 199 -9.24 -5.71 1.66
CA LEU A 199 -9.56 -5.65 0.25
C LEU A 199 -9.16 -4.30 -0.36
N HIS A 200 -9.56 -3.19 0.28
CA HIS A 200 -9.19 -1.86 -0.18
C HIS A 200 -7.67 -1.69 -0.22
N LYS A 201 -6.98 -2.08 0.86
CA LYS A 201 -5.52 -2.06 0.96
C LYS A 201 -4.88 -2.79 -0.22
N THR A 202 -5.21 -4.07 -0.42
CA THR A 202 -4.68 -4.93 -1.50
C THR A 202 -4.83 -4.30 -2.88
N GLN A 203 -5.94 -3.60 -3.13
CA GLN A 203 -6.19 -2.95 -4.42
C GLN A 203 -5.52 -1.57 -4.57
N THR A 204 -5.17 -0.89 -3.49
CA THR A 204 -4.85 0.55 -3.52
C THR A 204 -3.59 0.83 -4.35
N THR A 205 -2.49 0.12 -4.10
CA THR A 205 -1.27 0.32 -4.89
C THR A 205 -1.46 -0.12 -6.34
N ALA A 206 -2.17 -1.22 -6.58
CA ALA A 206 -2.51 -1.65 -7.94
C ALA A 206 -3.29 -0.55 -8.69
N LYS A 207 -4.27 0.10 -8.03
CA LYS A 207 -5.03 1.26 -8.55
C LYS A 207 -4.16 2.48 -8.82
N LEU A 208 -3.21 2.79 -7.93
CA LEU A 208 -2.23 3.86 -8.14
C LEU A 208 -1.40 3.60 -9.41
N ILE A 209 -0.86 2.39 -9.55
CA ILE A 209 -0.02 2.00 -10.68
C ILE A 209 -0.77 2.08 -12.01
N VAL A 210 -1.98 1.49 -12.10
CA VAL A 210 -2.77 1.59 -13.33
C VAL A 210 -3.26 3.02 -13.56
N GLY A 211 -3.46 3.82 -12.50
CA GLY A 211 -3.70 5.26 -12.61
C GLY A 211 -2.55 6.01 -13.26
N LEU A 212 -1.29 5.68 -12.91
CA LEU A 212 -0.11 6.26 -13.56
C LEU A 212 -0.02 5.85 -15.03
N ARG A 213 -0.43 4.62 -15.37
CA ARG A 213 -0.58 4.21 -16.78
C ARG A 213 -1.69 4.98 -17.48
N ALA A 214 -2.82 5.23 -16.81
CA ALA A 214 -3.94 6.00 -17.35
C ALA A 214 -3.55 7.45 -17.67
N LEU A 215 -2.73 8.09 -16.81
CA LEU A 215 -2.19 9.43 -17.08
C LEU A 215 -1.32 9.47 -18.36
N GLU A 216 -0.69 8.36 -18.76
CA GLU A 216 0.00 8.30 -20.05
C GLU A 216 -0.98 8.35 -21.22
N GLN A 217 -2.14 7.72 -21.07
CA GLN A 217 -3.17 7.65 -22.12
C GLN A 217 -3.90 8.99 -22.32
N GLU A 218 -3.83 9.92 -21.35
CA GLU A 218 -4.32 11.29 -21.49
C GLU A 218 -3.49 12.13 -22.49
N LYS A 219 -2.27 11.68 -22.82
CA LYS A 219 -1.42 12.35 -23.82
C LYS A 219 -1.91 12.09 -25.25
N PRO A 220 -1.61 13.01 -26.19
CA PRO A 220 -1.77 12.73 -27.62
C PRO A 220 -1.06 11.43 -28.03
N PRO A 221 -1.63 10.60 -28.92
CA PRO A 221 -1.07 9.30 -29.29
C PRO A 221 0.41 9.33 -29.67
N GLU A 222 0.85 10.35 -30.41
CA GLU A 222 2.23 10.53 -30.86
C GLU A 222 3.23 10.83 -29.72
N GLN A 223 2.74 11.17 -28.53
CA GLN A 223 3.56 11.45 -27.35
C GLN A 223 3.51 10.32 -26.32
N ARG A 224 2.67 9.30 -26.53
CA ARG A 224 2.55 8.16 -25.64
C ARG A 224 3.75 7.25 -25.78
N ARG A 225 4.26 6.76 -24.64
CA ARG A 225 5.36 5.79 -24.59
C ARG A 225 4.88 4.35 -24.73
N PHE A 226 3.60 4.12 -24.52
CA PHE A 226 2.89 2.85 -24.72
C PHE A 226 1.39 3.13 -24.81
N ASP A 227 0.66 2.25 -25.50
CA ASP A 227 -0.81 2.27 -25.52
C ASP A 227 -1.36 1.20 -24.59
N ASP A 228 -2.24 1.63 -23.68
CA ASP A 228 -3.01 0.80 -22.75
C ASP A 228 -4.46 1.30 -22.72
N PRO A 229 -5.31 0.89 -23.68
CA PRO A 229 -6.68 1.41 -23.81
C PRO A 229 -7.57 1.07 -22.61
N TYR A 230 -7.15 0.14 -21.75
CA TYR A 230 -7.90 -0.30 -20.57
C TYR A 230 -7.52 0.49 -19.30
N ALA A 231 -6.37 1.19 -19.28
CA ALA A 231 -5.84 1.81 -18.06
C ALA A 231 -6.81 2.77 -17.38
N ILE A 232 -7.49 3.64 -18.14
CA ILE A 232 -8.45 4.62 -17.59
C ILE A 232 -9.62 3.92 -16.89
N MET A 233 -10.15 2.86 -17.52
CA MET A 233 -11.25 2.06 -16.97
C MET A 233 -10.81 1.31 -15.70
N LEU A 234 -9.66 0.63 -15.76
CA LEU A 234 -9.11 -0.18 -14.66
C LEU A 234 -8.75 0.69 -13.44
N ALA A 235 -8.19 1.88 -13.67
CA ALA A 235 -7.88 2.82 -12.59
C ALA A 235 -9.14 3.38 -11.92
N GLY A 236 -10.16 3.66 -12.72
CA GLY A 236 -11.33 4.44 -12.32
C GLY A 236 -10.93 5.81 -11.76
N LYS A 237 -11.92 6.53 -11.22
CA LYS A 237 -11.69 7.85 -10.62
C LYS A 237 -10.69 7.79 -9.47
N HIS A 238 -10.77 6.76 -8.64
CA HIS A 238 -9.90 6.63 -7.46
C HIS A 238 -8.43 6.45 -7.83
N GLY A 239 -8.09 5.51 -8.73
CA GLY A 239 -6.70 5.29 -9.15
C GLY A 239 -6.09 6.50 -9.85
N ILE A 240 -6.87 7.19 -10.70
CA ILE A 240 -6.42 8.41 -11.38
C ILE A 240 -6.18 9.54 -10.35
N THR A 241 -7.06 9.72 -9.36
CA THR A 241 -6.85 10.71 -8.30
C THR A 241 -5.60 10.40 -7.47
N LEU A 242 -5.37 9.13 -7.11
CA LEU A 242 -4.16 8.71 -6.41
C LEU A 242 -2.91 9.00 -7.26
N ALA A 243 -2.92 8.62 -8.54
CA ALA A 243 -1.82 8.88 -9.46
C ALA A 243 -1.49 10.38 -9.55
N ARG A 244 -2.50 11.24 -9.71
CA ARG A 244 -2.30 12.70 -9.74
C ARG A 244 -1.72 13.22 -8.43
N ARG A 245 -2.24 12.77 -7.28
CA ARG A 245 -1.72 13.17 -5.96
C ARG A 245 -0.24 12.81 -5.82
N PHE A 246 0.14 11.59 -6.21
CA PHE A 246 1.53 11.14 -6.15
C PHE A 246 2.42 11.88 -7.16
N SER A 247 1.94 12.13 -8.39
CA SER A 247 2.68 12.86 -9.41
C SER A 247 2.90 14.35 -9.06
N LEU A 248 2.06 14.97 -8.23
CA LEU A 248 2.32 16.32 -7.72
C LEU A 248 3.55 16.38 -6.82
N ALA A 249 3.78 15.35 -6.00
CA ALA A 249 4.94 15.26 -5.12
C ALA A 249 6.18 14.70 -5.83
N THR A 250 5.98 13.77 -6.77
CA THR A 250 7.06 13.07 -7.50
C THR A 250 6.69 12.92 -8.98
N PRO A 251 6.89 13.95 -9.82
CA PRO A 251 6.53 13.91 -11.24
C PRO A 251 7.21 12.76 -12.02
N GLN A 252 8.41 12.37 -11.61
CA GLN A 252 9.21 11.29 -12.23
C GLN A 252 8.55 9.91 -12.10
N LEU A 253 7.64 9.73 -11.14
CA LEU A 253 6.96 8.46 -10.90
C LEU A 253 6.17 7.99 -12.14
N GLN A 254 5.49 8.89 -12.84
CA GLN A 254 4.80 8.54 -14.08
C GLN A 254 5.79 8.05 -15.14
N ASN A 255 6.98 8.66 -15.20
CA ASN A 255 8.02 8.24 -16.14
C ASN A 255 8.60 6.88 -15.79
N MET A 256 8.81 6.59 -14.51
CA MET A 256 9.24 5.28 -14.03
C MET A 256 8.26 4.17 -14.42
N ILE A 257 6.95 4.38 -14.22
CA ILE A 257 5.94 3.38 -14.59
C ILE A 257 5.81 3.23 -16.11
N ALA A 258 5.96 4.32 -16.87
CA ALA A 258 5.97 4.24 -18.33
C ALA A 258 7.21 3.50 -18.87
N ALA A 259 8.39 3.74 -18.28
CA ALA A 259 9.61 3.01 -18.59
C ALA A 259 9.42 1.51 -18.33
N ARG A 260 8.87 1.17 -17.15
CA ARG A 260 8.56 -0.21 -16.79
C ARG A 260 7.63 -0.87 -17.79
N THR A 261 6.54 -0.17 -18.13
CA THR A 261 5.52 -0.69 -19.03
C THR A 261 6.10 -0.96 -20.42
N ARG A 262 6.79 0.03 -20.99
CA ARG A 262 7.44 -0.07 -22.31
C ARG A 262 8.50 -1.17 -22.35
N HIS A 263 9.33 -1.28 -21.32
CA HIS A 263 10.38 -2.29 -21.27
C HIS A 263 9.82 -3.70 -21.25
N LEU A 264 8.86 -3.97 -20.36
CA LEU A 264 8.23 -5.29 -20.28
C LEU A 264 7.45 -5.63 -21.56
N ASP A 265 6.70 -4.69 -22.14
CA ASP A 265 5.99 -4.90 -23.40
C ASP A 265 6.95 -5.32 -24.52
N ASN A 266 8.07 -4.62 -24.65
CA ASN A 266 9.09 -4.93 -25.65
C ASN A 266 9.72 -6.31 -25.41
N ALA A 267 9.99 -6.67 -24.15
CA ALA A 267 10.54 -7.98 -23.80
C ALA A 267 9.57 -9.11 -24.15
N ILE A 268 8.28 -8.97 -23.83
CA ILE A 268 7.23 -9.93 -24.19
C ILE A 268 7.13 -10.08 -25.71
N LEU A 269 7.06 -8.98 -26.45
CA LEU A 269 6.95 -9.00 -27.91
C LEU A 269 8.20 -9.60 -28.57
N ALA A 270 9.39 -9.32 -28.04
CA ALA A 270 10.64 -9.91 -28.53
C ALA A 270 10.64 -11.43 -28.32
N PHE A 271 10.27 -11.89 -27.12
CA PHE A 271 10.15 -13.31 -26.80
C PHE A 271 9.11 -14.02 -27.67
N SER A 272 7.96 -13.37 -27.88
CA SER A 272 6.88 -13.87 -28.74
C SER A 272 7.30 -14.04 -30.19
N ARG A 273 8.17 -13.17 -30.71
CA ARG A 273 8.68 -13.24 -32.09
C ARG A 273 9.74 -14.33 -32.27
N SER A 274 10.54 -14.62 -31.25
CA SER A 274 11.58 -15.65 -31.30
C SER A 274 11.08 -17.05 -30.94
N THR A 275 9.91 -17.15 -30.31
CA THR A 275 9.42 -18.41 -29.74
C THR A 275 8.09 -18.83 -30.35
N PRO A 276 8.02 -19.92 -31.15
CA PRO A 276 6.79 -20.30 -31.86
C PRO A 276 5.58 -20.58 -30.97
N LYS A 277 5.80 -21.10 -29.76
CA LYS A 277 4.75 -21.35 -28.75
C LYS A 277 5.39 -21.37 -27.35
N PHE A 278 4.77 -20.70 -26.39
CA PHE A 278 5.33 -20.55 -25.05
C PHE A 278 4.26 -20.35 -23.97
N ASN A 279 4.66 -20.50 -22.71
CA ASN A 279 3.84 -20.11 -21.56
C ASN A 279 4.20 -18.69 -21.12
N VAL A 280 3.22 -17.94 -20.62
CA VAL A 280 3.45 -16.72 -19.84
C VAL A 280 2.93 -16.95 -18.43
N ILE A 281 3.79 -16.78 -17.42
CA ILE A 281 3.40 -16.81 -16.02
C ILE A 281 3.43 -15.38 -15.48
N ASN A 282 2.26 -14.78 -15.32
CA ASN A 282 2.11 -13.42 -14.83
C ASN A 282 1.81 -13.42 -13.32
N ILE A 283 2.86 -13.18 -12.52
CA ILE A 283 2.83 -13.28 -11.07
C ILE A 283 2.41 -11.93 -10.48
N GLY A 284 1.26 -11.91 -9.78
CA GLY A 284 0.67 -10.68 -9.26
C GLY A 284 -0.03 -9.89 -10.37
N ALA A 285 -0.90 -10.56 -11.13
CA ALA A 285 -1.48 -10.01 -12.36
C ALA A 285 -2.19 -8.66 -12.17
N GLY A 286 -2.77 -8.40 -11.00
CA GLY A 286 -3.37 -7.13 -10.61
C GLY A 286 -4.28 -6.53 -11.68
N TYR A 287 -4.00 -5.29 -12.07
CA TYR A 287 -4.67 -4.64 -13.20
C TYR A 287 -3.85 -4.68 -14.49
N ASP A 288 -2.97 -5.67 -14.71
CA ASP A 288 -2.25 -5.82 -15.97
C ASP A 288 -3.22 -6.15 -17.13
N SER A 289 -3.19 -5.32 -18.16
CA SER A 289 -4.00 -5.43 -19.37
C SER A 289 -3.20 -5.93 -20.59
N ARG A 290 -1.92 -6.26 -20.45
CA ARG A 290 -1.02 -6.65 -21.57
C ARG A 290 -1.62 -7.71 -22.47
N PHE A 291 -2.18 -8.77 -21.89
CA PHE A 291 -2.74 -9.90 -22.67
C PHE A 291 -4.10 -9.58 -23.33
N TRP A 292 -4.59 -8.35 -23.14
CA TRP A 292 -5.75 -7.80 -23.81
C TRP A 292 -5.40 -6.78 -24.91
N ARG A 293 -4.14 -6.33 -24.96
CA ARG A 293 -3.67 -5.26 -25.88
C ARG A 293 -2.42 -5.60 -26.69
N LEU A 294 -1.66 -6.62 -26.30
CA LEU A 294 -0.50 -7.13 -27.04
C LEU A 294 -0.90 -8.35 -27.87
N ASP A 295 -0.43 -8.39 -29.11
CA ASP A 295 -0.70 -9.50 -30.03
C ASP A 295 0.34 -10.61 -29.82
N ILE A 296 0.02 -11.54 -28.90
CA ILE A 296 0.84 -12.70 -28.54
C ILE A 296 0.03 -14.00 -28.56
N ASP A 297 -0.72 -14.24 -29.64
CA ASP A 297 -1.65 -15.38 -29.74
C ASP A 297 -0.99 -16.77 -29.70
N ASN A 298 0.34 -16.82 -29.82
CA ASN A 298 1.14 -18.02 -29.61
C ASN A 298 1.47 -18.33 -28.13
N ALA A 299 1.04 -17.49 -27.20
CA ALA A 299 1.22 -17.67 -25.77
C ALA A 299 0.00 -18.34 -25.10
N ILE A 300 0.27 -19.26 -24.16
CA ILE A 300 -0.68 -19.69 -23.13
C ILE A 300 -0.39 -18.89 -21.88
N VAL A 301 -1.33 -18.07 -21.42
CA VAL A 301 -1.11 -17.11 -20.34
C VAL A 301 -1.75 -17.62 -19.06
N PHE A 302 -1.00 -17.54 -17.97
CA PHE A 302 -1.43 -17.86 -16.62
C PHE A 302 -1.34 -16.59 -15.77
N ASP A 303 -2.47 -15.97 -15.50
CA ASP A 303 -2.58 -14.82 -14.58
C ASP A 303 -2.74 -15.36 -13.16
N LEU A 304 -1.73 -15.09 -12.32
CA LEU A 304 -1.66 -15.55 -10.94
C LEU A 304 -1.85 -14.37 -9.98
N ASP A 305 -2.86 -14.43 -9.12
CA ASP A 305 -3.08 -13.42 -8.09
C ASP A 305 -4.03 -13.96 -7.00
N LEU A 306 -4.27 -13.16 -5.96
CA LEU A 306 -5.28 -13.42 -4.95
C LEU A 306 -6.66 -13.57 -5.62
N PRO A 307 -7.50 -14.48 -5.12
CA PRO A 307 -8.85 -14.73 -5.63
C PRO A 307 -9.68 -13.45 -5.84
N VAL A 308 -9.52 -12.49 -4.94
CA VAL A 308 -10.24 -11.21 -4.99
C VAL A 308 -9.79 -10.33 -6.15
N MET A 309 -8.50 -10.31 -6.48
CA MET A 309 -7.98 -9.55 -7.63
C MET A 309 -8.44 -10.19 -8.94
N LEU A 310 -8.39 -11.51 -9.04
CA LEU A 310 -8.86 -12.24 -10.22
C LEU A 310 -10.39 -12.10 -10.40
N THR A 311 -11.14 -12.07 -9.30
CA THR A 311 -12.59 -11.79 -9.34
C THR A 311 -12.86 -10.41 -9.91
N GLU A 312 -12.17 -9.36 -9.48
CA GLU A 312 -12.29 -8.01 -10.06
C GLU A 312 -11.97 -8.00 -11.56
N ARG A 313 -10.89 -8.69 -11.98
CA ARG A 313 -10.54 -8.80 -13.40
C ARG A 313 -11.64 -9.45 -14.22
N ARG A 314 -12.28 -10.51 -13.73
CA ARG A 314 -13.40 -11.21 -14.40
C ARG A 314 -14.65 -10.33 -14.55
N HIS A 315 -14.81 -9.28 -13.74
CA HIS A 315 -15.89 -8.30 -13.93
C HIS A 315 -15.59 -7.29 -15.05
N ILE A 316 -14.31 -7.07 -15.35
CA ILE A 316 -13.86 -6.06 -16.31
C ILE A 316 -13.60 -6.67 -17.68
N PHE A 317 -13.03 -7.87 -17.71
CA PHE A 317 -12.61 -8.54 -18.92
C PHE A 317 -13.47 -9.77 -19.24
N ASP A 318 -13.82 -9.90 -20.52
CA ASP A 318 -14.55 -11.05 -21.05
C ASP A 318 -13.57 -12.15 -21.50
N TYR A 319 -13.22 -13.05 -20.56
CA TYR A 319 -12.30 -14.17 -20.80
C TYR A 319 -12.78 -15.14 -21.88
N THR A 320 -14.06 -15.12 -22.27
CA THR A 320 -14.54 -15.94 -23.40
C THR A 320 -13.92 -15.53 -24.74
N LYS A 321 -13.44 -14.26 -24.85
CA LYS A 321 -12.75 -13.74 -26.03
C LYS A 321 -11.26 -14.05 -26.06
N ARG A 322 -10.68 -14.54 -24.95
CA ARG A 322 -9.26 -14.86 -24.80
C ARG A 322 -9.11 -16.22 -24.10
N PRO A 323 -9.47 -17.34 -24.76
CA PRO A 323 -9.48 -18.67 -24.16
C PRO A 323 -8.09 -19.20 -23.79
N ASN A 324 -7.03 -18.54 -24.26
CA ASN A 324 -5.64 -18.83 -23.92
C ASN A 324 -5.17 -18.20 -22.60
N ILE A 325 -6.03 -17.43 -21.91
CA ILE A 325 -5.73 -16.84 -20.61
C ILE A 325 -6.43 -17.64 -19.49
N HIS A 326 -5.64 -18.18 -18.57
CA HIS A 326 -6.09 -18.96 -17.43
C HIS A 326 -5.80 -18.19 -16.14
N ASN A 327 -6.83 -17.92 -15.35
CA ASN A 327 -6.67 -17.29 -14.03
C ASN A 327 -6.43 -18.36 -12.98
N ILE A 328 -5.39 -18.20 -12.17
CA ILE A 328 -4.99 -19.14 -11.13
C ILE A 328 -4.89 -18.40 -9.80
N ASP A 329 -5.78 -18.77 -8.88
CA ASP A 329 -5.81 -18.22 -7.53
C ASP A 329 -4.55 -18.64 -6.76
N ILE A 330 -3.79 -17.67 -6.26
CA ILE A 330 -2.58 -17.92 -5.47
C ILE A 330 -2.34 -16.82 -4.43
N ASP A 331 -1.80 -17.22 -3.29
CA ASP A 331 -1.22 -16.31 -2.30
C ASP A 331 0.26 -16.66 -2.15
N LEU A 332 1.14 -15.79 -2.60
CA LEU A 332 2.59 -16.03 -2.62
C LEU A 332 3.21 -16.08 -1.21
N GLU A 333 2.49 -15.67 -0.17
CA GLU A 333 2.94 -15.85 1.23
C GLU A 333 2.77 -17.30 1.69
N TYR A 334 1.77 -18.03 1.18
CA TYR A 334 1.36 -19.34 1.72
C TYR A 334 1.41 -20.50 0.69
N HIS A 335 1.37 -20.19 -0.59
CA HIS A 335 1.31 -21.17 -1.67
C HIS A 335 2.61 -21.21 -2.49
N HIS A 336 2.92 -22.37 -3.05
CA HIS A 336 4.11 -22.58 -3.88
C HIS A 336 3.74 -22.54 -5.37
N LEU A 337 4.36 -21.60 -6.09
CA LEU A 337 4.13 -21.36 -7.52
C LEU A 337 4.20 -22.63 -8.37
N ASP A 338 5.22 -23.48 -8.15
CA ASP A 338 5.44 -24.70 -8.93
C ASP A 338 4.44 -25.81 -8.64
N ARG A 339 3.81 -25.83 -7.47
CA ARG A 339 2.75 -26.78 -7.15
C ARG A 339 1.45 -26.38 -7.86
N VAL A 340 1.05 -25.13 -7.70
CA VAL A 340 -0.20 -24.61 -8.27
C VAL A 340 -0.17 -24.70 -9.81
N LEU A 341 0.95 -24.37 -10.45
CA LEU A 341 1.07 -24.49 -11.91
C LEU A 341 1.02 -25.93 -12.42
N LYS A 342 1.61 -26.89 -11.70
CA LYS A 342 1.57 -28.32 -12.09
C LYS A 342 0.17 -28.92 -12.00
N GLU A 343 -0.70 -28.36 -11.18
CA GLU A 343 -2.10 -28.76 -11.08
C GLU A 343 -2.95 -28.19 -12.24
N CYS A 344 -2.44 -27.18 -12.95
CA CYS A 344 -3.14 -26.59 -14.09
C CYS A 344 -3.01 -27.48 -15.34
N VAL A 345 -4.14 -28.00 -15.83
CA VAL A 345 -4.21 -28.87 -17.02
C VAL A 345 -3.62 -28.24 -18.28
N HIS A 346 -3.68 -26.90 -18.39
CA HIS A 346 -3.20 -26.17 -19.56
C HIS A 346 -1.70 -25.85 -19.52
N PHE A 347 -1.03 -26.02 -18.37
CA PHE A 347 0.38 -25.70 -18.22
C PHE A 347 1.26 -26.81 -18.79
N ASP A 348 1.99 -26.51 -19.86
CA ASP A 348 2.96 -27.42 -20.48
C ASP A 348 4.39 -27.05 -20.06
N GLN A 349 4.94 -27.78 -19.09
CA GLN A 349 6.29 -27.54 -18.56
C GLN A 349 7.42 -27.76 -19.60
N LYS A 350 7.12 -28.33 -20.78
CA LYS A 350 8.12 -28.49 -21.85
C LYS A 350 8.29 -27.24 -22.71
N LEU A 351 7.33 -26.31 -22.66
CA LEU A 351 7.41 -25.07 -23.43
C LEU A 351 8.30 -24.05 -22.72
N PRO A 352 9.11 -23.28 -23.48
CA PRO A 352 9.75 -22.07 -22.97
C PRO A 352 8.72 -21.21 -22.23
N THR A 353 9.13 -20.65 -21.11
CA THR A 353 8.22 -19.92 -20.23
C THR A 353 8.77 -18.52 -19.96
N PHE A 354 7.94 -17.51 -20.22
CA PHE A 354 8.22 -16.12 -19.88
C PHE A 354 7.54 -15.79 -18.54
N PHE A 355 8.33 -15.68 -17.49
CA PHE A 355 7.85 -15.28 -16.16
C PHE A 355 7.86 -13.76 -16.05
N ILE A 356 6.80 -13.21 -15.47
CA ILE A 356 6.65 -11.79 -15.16
C ILE A 356 6.46 -11.67 -13.67
N TRP A 357 7.29 -10.86 -13.01
CA TRP A 357 7.06 -10.42 -11.65
C TRP A 357 7.16 -8.90 -11.56
N GLU A 358 6.09 -8.23 -11.98
CA GLU A 358 5.99 -6.76 -12.02
C GLU A 358 5.41 -6.21 -10.71
N GLY A 359 6.08 -5.24 -10.10
CA GLY A 359 5.64 -4.55 -8.90
C GLY A 359 5.54 -5.46 -7.68
N GLY A 360 6.27 -6.58 -7.65
CA GLY A 360 6.14 -7.57 -6.58
C GLY A 360 7.36 -7.67 -5.66
N SER A 361 8.58 -7.63 -6.20
CA SER A 361 9.79 -8.03 -5.46
C SER A 361 10.06 -7.25 -4.17
N MET A 362 9.58 -6.01 -4.08
CA MET A 362 9.80 -5.09 -2.96
C MET A 362 8.89 -5.37 -1.74
N TYR A 363 7.87 -6.22 -1.87
CA TYR A 363 6.88 -6.49 -0.83
C TYR A 363 7.08 -7.82 -0.09
N PHE A 364 8.07 -8.62 -0.48
CA PHE A 364 8.26 -9.96 0.04
C PHE A 364 9.53 -10.06 0.90
N GLU A 365 9.42 -10.79 2.02
CA GLU A 365 10.56 -11.14 2.86
C GLU A 365 11.49 -12.13 2.14
N ASN A 366 12.75 -12.21 2.56
CA ASN A 366 13.75 -13.09 1.94
C ASN A 366 13.27 -14.54 1.84
N ASN A 367 12.57 -15.08 2.85
CA ASN A 367 12.04 -16.45 2.79
C ASN A 367 11.04 -16.62 1.64
N ASN A 368 10.18 -15.63 1.39
CA ASN A 368 9.24 -15.67 0.26
C ASN A 368 9.98 -15.54 -1.07
N ILE A 369 10.95 -14.63 -1.17
CA ILE A 369 11.84 -14.51 -2.33
C ILE A 369 12.49 -15.86 -2.65
N ASP A 370 13.04 -16.54 -1.63
CA ASP A 370 13.72 -17.82 -1.79
C ASP A 370 12.78 -18.89 -2.33
N HIS A 371 11.56 -18.97 -1.80
CA HIS A 371 10.54 -19.90 -2.28
C HIS A 371 10.11 -19.61 -3.72
N ILE A 372 9.93 -18.33 -4.09
CA ILE A 372 9.47 -17.91 -5.41
C ILE A 372 10.57 -18.14 -6.46
N PHE A 373 11.79 -17.62 -6.23
CA PHE A 373 12.92 -17.79 -7.16
C PHE A 373 13.27 -19.27 -7.36
N SER A 374 13.29 -20.06 -6.28
CA SER A 374 13.52 -21.51 -6.39
C SER A 374 12.43 -22.22 -7.19
N ALA A 375 11.16 -21.81 -7.05
CA ALA A 375 10.06 -22.36 -7.83
C ALA A 375 10.17 -21.99 -9.32
N ILE A 376 10.44 -20.72 -9.62
CA ILE A 376 10.66 -20.25 -11.00
C ILE A 376 11.80 -21.05 -11.65
N ARG A 377 12.93 -21.22 -10.95
CA ARG A 377 14.07 -21.99 -11.47
C ARG A 377 13.72 -23.43 -11.82
N ARG A 378 12.86 -24.08 -11.03
CA ARG A 378 12.37 -25.45 -11.30
C ARG A 378 11.38 -25.54 -12.46
N LEU A 379 10.68 -24.45 -12.75
CA LEU A 379 9.69 -24.37 -13.82
C LEU A 379 10.29 -23.94 -15.16
N MET A 380 11.43 -23.27 -15.15
CA MET A 380 12.14 -22.89 -16.37
C MET A 380 12.58 -24.10 -17.19
N SER A 381 12.13 -24.16 -18.44
CA SER A 381 12.69 -25.01 -19.49
C SER A 381 13.73 -24.22 -20.30
N PRO A 382 14.55 -24.88 -21.14
CA PRO A 382 15.48 -24.18 -22.03
C PRO A 382 14.81 -23.08 -22.85
N GLY A 383 15.41 -21.89 -22.87
CA GLY A 383 14.89 -20.69 -23.53
C GLY A 383 13.84 -19.94 -22.71
N SER A 384 13.67 -20.26 -21.42
CA SER A 384 12.79 -19.51 -20.53
C SER A 384 13.49 -18.25 -20.02
N CYS A 385 12.72 -17.25 -19.63
CA CYS A 385 13.26 -16.11 -18.93
C CYS A 385 12.29 -15.54 -17.89
N LEU A 386 12.84 -14.82 -16.92
CA LEU A 386 12.12 -14.08 -15.90
C LEU A 386 12.41 -12.60 -16.08
N TRP A 387 11.36 -11.82 -16.33
CA TRP A 387 11.40 -10.38 -16.23
C TRP A 387 10.88 -9.95 -14.86
N MET A 388 11.59 -9.03 -14.20
CA MET A 388 11.12 -8.38 -12.98
C MET A 388 11.62 -6.94 -12.87
N ASP A 389 10.88 -6.12 -12.11
CA ASP A 389 11.37 -4.83 -11.62
C ASP A 389 11.85 -4.94 -10.17
N TYR A 390 12.76 -4.05 -9.79
CA TYR A 390 13.24 -3.94 -8.43
C TYR A 390 13.68 -2.51 -8.14
N VAL A 391 13.74 -2.18 -6.86
CA VAL A 391 14.27 -0.90 -6.37
C VAL A 391 15.63 -1.10 -5.72
N SER A 392 16.44 -0.04 -5.68
CA SER A 392 17.69 -0.06 -4.91
C SER A 392 17.42 -0.28 -3.43
N LYS A 393 18.35 -0.92 -2.72
CA LYS A 393 18.30 -1.06 -1.26
C LYS A 393 18.32 0.30 -0.57
N ASP A 394 19.07 1.25 -1.12
CA ASP A 394 19.18 2.61 -0.56
C ASP A 394 17.83 3.33 -0.55
N LEU A 395 17.00 3.12 -1.57
CA LEU A 395 15.62 3.63 -1.62
C LEU A 395 14.75 3.03 -0.51
N VAL A 396 14.85 1.72 -0.28
CA VAL A 396 14.09 1.01 0.77
C VAL A 396 14.49 1.50 2.16
N THR A 397 15.78 1.74 2.38
CA THR A 397 16.31 2.22 3.67
C THR A 397 16.28 3.74 3.82
N SER A 398 15.68 4.47 2.86
CA SER A 398 15.63 5.95 2.86
C SER A 398 17.02 6.59 2.99
N ALA A 399 18.00 6.04 2.25
CA ALA A 399 19.42 6.42 2.28
C ALA A 399 19.93 6.90 0.91
N THR A 400 19.04 7.33 0.02
CA THR A 400 19.42 7.82 -1.31
C THR A 400 19.94 9.26 -1.29
N GLY A 401 19.56 10.06 -0.28
CA GLY A 401 19.84 11.50 -0.25
C GLY A 401 19.00 12.30 -1.25
N ILE A 402 17.97 11.70 -1.85
CA ILE A 402 17.08 12.32 -2.83
C ILE A 402 15.71 12.52 -2.18
N ARG A 403 15.37 13.77 -1.90
CA ARG A 403 14.15 14.17 -1.17
C ARG A 403 12.87 13.60 -1.80
N GLU A 404 12.78 13.60 -3.12
CA GLU A 404 11.60 13.10 -3.85
C GLU A 404 11.40 11.60 -3.65
N ILE A 405 12.48 10.81 -3.58
CA ILE A 405 12.42 9.36 -3.29
C ILE A 405 12.00 9.13 -1.84
N GLU A 406 12.62 9.84 -0.91
CA GLU A 406 12.33 9.70 0.52
C GLU A 406 10.87 10.10 0.82
N GLY A 407 10.37 11.16 0.17
CA GLY A 407 8.97 11.57 0.21
C GLY A 407 8.04 10.51 -0.39
N PHE A 408 8.38 9.94 -1.55
CA PHE A 408 7.62 8.84 -2.15
C PHE A 408 7.52 7.63 -1.21
N ILE A 409 8.64 7.20 -0.63
CA ILE A 409 8.69 6.06 0.28
C ILE A 409 7.92 6.32 1.55
N THR A 410 8.00 7.54 2.10
CA THR A 410 7.18 7.95 3.25
C THR A 410 5.69 7.84 2.94
N ASN A 411 5.25 8.27 1.75
CA ASN A 411 3.84 8.17 1.34
C ASN A 411 3.38 6.72 1.14
N ILE A 412 4.22 5.87 0.53
CA ILE A 412 3.94 4.44 0.37
C ILE A 412 3.80 3.74 1.73
N ARG A 413 4.69 4.06 2.69
CA ARG A 413 4.62 3.57 4.08
C ARG A 413 3.34 4.03 4.78
N ARG A 414 2.88 5.26 4.54
CA ARG A 414 1.60 5.80 5.07
C ARG A 414 0.37 5.15 4.48
N MET A 415 0.46 4.57 3.28
CA MET A 415 -0.61 3.76 2.69
C MET A 415 -0.68 2.35 3.28
N GLY A 416 0.28 1.95 4.13
CA GLY A 416 0.38 0.60 4.67
C GLY A 416 0.98 -0.41 3.69
N GLU A 417 1.73 0.06 2.70
CA GLU A 417 2.35 -0.78 1.66
C GLU A 417 3.88 -0.60 1.63
N PRO A 418 4.59 -0.76 2.77
CA PRO A 418 6.03 -0.50 2.81
C PRO A 418 6.79 -1.40 1.85
N PHE A 419 7.77 -0.81 1.16
CA PHE A 419 8.81 -1.60 0.51
C PHE A 419 9.74 -2.12 1.59
N ILE A 420 9.90 -3.44 1.65
CA ILE A 420 10.72 -4.14 2.65
C ILE A 420 11.96 -4.80 2.04
N ASN A 421 12.05 -4.84 0.70
CA ASN A 421 13.14 -5.48 -0.03
C ASN A 421 13.62 -4.62 -1.21
N GLY A 422 14.94 -4.62 -1.46
CA GLY A 422 15.58 -3.94 -2.58
C GLY A 422 17.04 -4.39 -2.77
N TYR A 423 17.58 -4.18 -3.96
CA TYR A 423 18.88 -4.68 -4.40
C TYR A 423 19.71 -3.57 -5.05
N ASN A 424 20.92 -3.33 -4.52
CA ASN A 424 21.89 -2.45 -5.18
C ASN A 424 22.68 -3.19 -6.28
N ASP A 425 22.81 -4.51 -6.13
CA ASP A 425 23.39 -5.40 -7.12
C ASP A 425 22.51 -6.66 -7.24
N ILE A 426 21.89 -6.82 -8.42
CA ILE A 426 20.98 -7.92 -8.69
C ILE A 426 21.71 -9.21 -9.10
N SER A 427 23.00 -9.13 -9.45
CA SER A 427 23.80 -10.29 -9.87
C SER A 427 23.92 -11.32 -8.74
N VAL A 428 23.93 -10.87 -7.47
CA VAL A 428 23.94 -11.73 -6.29
C VAL A 428 22.74 -12.69 -6.25
N LEU A 429 21.55 -12.22 -6.63
CA LEU A 429 20.37 -13.09 -6.76
C LEU A 429 20.51 -14.06 -7.93
N ALA A 430 21.03 -13.57 -9.06
CA ALA A 430 21.25 -14.40 -10.24
C ALA A 430 22.18 -15.59 -9.92
N GLU A 431 23.32 -15.30 -9.29
CA GLU A 431 24.30 -16.30 -8.87
C GLU A 431 23.71 -17.30 -7.86
N HIS A 432 23.01 -16.81 -6.84
CA HIS A 432 22.41 -17.66 -5.81
C HIS A 432 21.42 -18.67 -6.40
N TYR A 433 20.57 -18.22 -7.32
CA TYR A 433 19.52 -19.05 -7.92
C TYR A 433 19.91 -19.70 -9.25
N ARG A 434 21.17 -19.51 -9.68
CA ARG A 434 21.72 -20.03 -10.94
C ARG A 434 20.91 -19.62 -12.15
N PHE A 435 20.63 -18.32 -12.23
CA PHE A 435 20.13 -17.64 -13.41
C PHE A 435 21.27 -16.92 -14.13
N GLU A 436 21.19 -16.83 -15.46
CA GLU A 436 22.03 -15.93 -16.23
C GLU A 436 21.40 -14.53 -16.27
N LEU A 437 22.12 -13.50 -15.84
CA LEU A 437 21.66 -12.12 -15.96
C LEU A 437 21.84 -11.63 -17.40
N HIS A 438 20.76 -11.60 -18.17
CA HIS A 438 20.77 -11.19 -19.57
C HIS A 438 20.74 -9.66 -19.75
N ASP A 439 19.91 -8.98 -18.96
CA ASP A 439 19.77 -7.53 -19.02
C ASP A 439 19.48 -6.95 -17.62
N SER A 440 19.95 -5.73 -17.38
CA SER A 440 19.72 -4.97 -16.13
C SER A 440 19.82 -3.48 -16.41
N VAL A 441 18.68 -2.82 -16.51
CA VAL A 441 18.58 -1.42 -16.92
C VAL A 441 17.78 -0.62 -15.90
N HIS A 442 18.15 0.66 -15.71
CA HIS A 442 17.35 1.56 -14.88
C HIS A 442 16.29 2.29 -15.70
N SER A 443 15.20 2.71 -15.06
CA SER A 443 14.05 3.34 -15.70
C SER A 443 14.40 4.54 -16.58
N GLY A 444 15.44 5.29 -16.20
CA GLY A 444 15.92 6.47 -16.93
C GLY A 444 16.53 6.11 -18.28
N ALA A 445 17.32 5.03 -18.34
CA ALA A 445 17.95 4.59 -19.59
C ALA A 445 16.92 4.11 -20.62
N VAL A 446 15.78 3.56 -20.18
CA VAL A 446 14.68 3.16 -21.08
C VAL A 446 14.00 4.36 -21.76
N LEU A 447 14.11 5.55 -21.16
CA LEU A 447 13.43 6.77 -21.60
C LEU A 447 14.41 7.93 -21.91
N ASP A 448 15.70 7.63 -22.05
CA ASP A 448 16.77 8.61 -22.30
C ASP A 448 16.79 9.76 -21.28
N ARG A 449 16.68 9.42 -20.00
CA ARG A 449 16.72 10.36 -18.86
C ARG A 449 17.96 10.14 -18.00
N THR A 450 18.58 11.23 -17.58
CA THR A 450 19.85 11.24 -16.83
C THR A 450 19.70 11.56 -15.34
N GLU A 451 18.52 11.96 -14.88
CA GLU A 451 18.27 12.29 -13.47
C GLU A 451 18.56 11.08 -12.55
N GLU A 452 19.33 11.29 -11.48
CA GLU A 452 19.77 10.22 -10.56
C GLU A 452 18.60 9.41 -9.98
N ILE A 453 17.47 10.07 -9.76
CA ILE A 453 16.25 9.47 -9.22
C ILE A 453 15.81 8.20 -9.98
N TYR A 454 16.02 8.17 -11.30
CA TYR A 454 15.65 7.04 -12.14
C TYR A 454 16.53 5.81 -11.96
N LYS A 455 17.75 5.95 -11.42
CA LYS A 455 18.68 4.83 -11.21
C LYS A 455 18.24 3.90 -10.09
N HIS A 456 17.39 4.38 -9.20
CA HIS A 456 16.86 3.63 -8.05
C HIS A 456 15.69 2.72 -8.39
N TYR A 457 15.21 2.75 -9.63
CA TYR A 457 14.19 1.83 -10.12
C TYR A 457 14.63 1.15 -11.40
N ARG A 458 14.70 -0.18 -11.36
CA ARG A 458 15.44 -1.00 -12.33
C ARG A 458 14.61 -2.20 -12.76
N PHE A 459 14.93 -2.71 -13.94
CA PHE A 459 14.32 -3.88 -14.56
C PHE A 459 15.44 -4.85 -14.94
N CYS A 460 15.20 -6.15 -14.80
CA CYS A 460 16.14 -7.15 -15.28
C CYS A 460 15.44 -8.31 -15.99
N ILE A 461 16.23 -9.02 -16.79
CA ILE A 461 15.86 -10.28 -17.43
C ILE A 461 16.87 -11.33 -17.00
N PHE A 462 16.35 -12.41 -16.43
CA PHE A 462 17.09 -13.61 -16.08
C PHE A 462 16.75 -14.74 -17.06
N ASN A 463 17.75 -15.47 -17.55
CA ASN A 463 17.55 -16.68 -18.34
C ASN A 463 17.82 -17.95 -17.51
N ASP A 464 17.37 -19.09 -18.05
CA ASP A 464 17.45 -20.42 -17.42
C ASP A 464 18.84 -21.00 -17.19
#